data_AF-A0A8J8KGF1-F1
#
_entry.id   AF-A0A8J8KGF1-F1
#
_cell.length_a   1.000
_cell.length_b   1.000
_cell.length_c   1.000
_cell.angle_alpha   90.00
_cell.angle_beta   90.00
_cell.angle_gamma   90.00
#
_symmetry.space_group_name_H-M   'P 1'
#
loop_
_entity.id
_entity.type
_entity.pdbx_description
1 polymer ?
#
loop_
_entity_poly.entity_id
_entity_poly.type
_entity_poly.pdbx_seq_one_letter_code
_entity_poly.pdbx_strand_id
1 'polypeptide(L)'
;MDASTLRTIHRYGVLVSLVATAAGAIGFAVNGSNSALGLFFGFLGPLCGFYFGGAVLHEEPRYRVLGEELLRGVVWYFGSLVGWSVVVTSSAAVPVTPATAFGLPVLTALGLTVAMVAIRRRTGLELKIETRDGQLLIAILGGVVGGFLALYLVLAAGYSPWLLALYAIGTIAGAAFWDRRWRRRGVAS
;
A
#
# COMPACT_ATOMS: atom_id res chain seq x y z
N MET A 1 -5.45 11.44 29.38
CA MET A 1 -4.14 11.44 28.70
C MET A 1 -4.14 12.61 27.73
N ASP A 2 -3.14 13.46 27.81
CA ASP A 2 -3.16 14.75 27.12
C ASP A 2 -2.68 14.63 25.66
N ALA A 3 -3.17 15.54 24.80
CA ALA A 3 -2.85 15.53 23.36
C ALA A 3 -1.35 15.68 23.07
N SER A 4 -0.62 16.41 23.92
CA SER A 4 0.83 16.57 23.83
C SER A 4 1.58 15.25 24.10
N THR A 5 1.12 14.48 25.10
CA THR A 5 1.66 13.16 25.43
C THR A 5 1.44 12.19 24.28
N LEU A 6 0.23 12.16 23.72
CA LEU A 6 -0.10 11.29 22.58
C LEU A 6 0.75 11.60 21.34
N ARG A 7 0.91 12.88 20.99
CA ARG A 7 1.78 13.32 19.88
C ARG A 7 3.22 12.87 20.07
N THR A 8 3.69 12.92 21.31
CA THR A 8 5.05 12.51 21.67
C THR A 8 5.23 11.01 21.47
N ILE A 9 4.25 10.21 21.92
CA ILE A 9 4.21 8.76 21.69
C ILE A 9 4.24 8.46 20.18
N HIS A 10 3.44 9.15 19.36
CA HIS A 10 3.44 8.93 17.91
C HIS A 10 4.81 9.23 17.28
N ARG A 11 5.48 10.33 17.66
CA ARG A 11 6.82 10.67 17.16
C ARG A 11 7.88 9.63 17.55
N TYR A 12 7.86 9.19 18.80
CA TYR A 12 8.72 8.08 19.23
C TYR A 12 8.40 6.79 18.49
N GLY A 13 7.12 6.49 18.27
CA GLY A 13 6.65 5.34 17.51
C GLY A 13 7.20 5.32 16.07
N VAL A 14 7.29 6.48 15.40
CA VAL A 14 7.95 6.60 14.09
C VAL A 14 9.41 6.17 14.17
N LEU A 15 10.17 6.73 15.11
CA LEU A 15 11.60 6.40 15.25
C LEU A 15 11.79 4.91 15.54
N VAL A 16 11.01 4.36 16.49
CA VAL A 16 11.05 2.94 16.86
C VAL A 16 10.69 2.06 15.66
N SER A 17 9.71 2.45 14.85
CA SER A 17 9.32 1.68 13.65
C SER A 17 10.42 1.65 12.57
N LEU A 18 11.15 2.75 12.40
CA LEU A 18 12.29 2.81 11.47
C LEU A 18 13.44 1.94 11.96
N VAL A 19 13.77 2.03 13.25
CA VAL A 19 14.80 1.19 13.87
C VAL A 19 14.43 -0.28 13.79
N ALA A 20 13.17 -0.63 14.08
CA ALA A 20 12.67 -1.99 13.94
C ALA A 20 12.79 -2.47 12.49
N THR A 21 12.34 -1.69 11.51
CA THR A 21 12.44 -2.05 10.08
C THR A 21 13.90 -2.31 9.68
N ALA A 22 14.82 -1.45 10.10
CA ALA A 22 16.25 -1.61 9.85
C ALA A 22 16.81 -2.86 10.55
N ALA A 23 16.46 -3.09 11.81
CA ALA A 23 16.86 -4.27 12.56
C ALA A 23 16.33 -5.57 11.92
N GLY A 24 15.11 -5.55 11.38
CA GLY A 24 14.54 -6.66 10.62
C GLY A 24 15.33 -6.94 9.34
N ALA A 25 15.63 -5.89 8.56
CA ALA A 25 16.44 -6.00 7.35
C ALA A 25 17.84 -6.55 7.63
N ILE A 26 18.52 -6.02 8.66
CA ILE A 26 19.83 -6.52 9.12
C ILE A 26 19.70 -7.97 9.60
N GLY A 27 18.64 -8.27 10.35
CA GLY A 27 18.36 -9.61 10.85
C GLY A 27 18.29 -10.63 9.71
N PHE A 28 17.62 -10.30 8.61
CA PHE A 28 17.57 -11.15 7.42
C PHE A 28 18.90 -11.21 6.68
N ALA A 29 19.63 -10.09 6.58
CA ALA A 29 20.93 -10.05 5.92
C ALA A 29 21.98 -10.92 6.63
N VAL A 30 21.95 -10.96 7.96
CA VAL A 30 22.93 -11.70 8.77
C VAL A 30 22.53 -13.16 9.00
N ASN A 31 21.26 -13.43 9.33
CA ASN A 31 20.80 -14.76 9.75
C ASN A 31 19.91 -15.47 8.70
N GLY A 32 19.76 -14.90 7.52
CA GLY A 32 18.93 -15.45 6.45
C GLY A 32 17.45 -15.51 6.81
N SER A 33 16.72 -16.41 6.13
CA SER A 33 15.25 -16.48 6.19
C SER A 33 14.67 -16.84 7.55
N ASN A 34 15.43 -17.53 8.40
CA ASN A 34 14.98 -18.01 9.71
C ASN A 34 15.29 -17.02 10.86
N SER A 35 15.71 -15.79 10.52
CA SER A 35 16.01 -14.76 11.50
C SER A 35 14.77 -14.40 12.32
N ALA A 36 14.75 -14.71 13.62
CA ALA A 36 13.64 -14.34 14.49
C ALA A 36 13.43 -12.81 14.53
N LEU A 37 14.53 -12.04 14.61
CA LEU A 37 14.49 -10.58 14.52
C LEU A 37 14.00 -10.10 13.16
N GLY A 38 14.45 -10.75 12.09
CA GLY A 38 13.98 -10.49 10.73
C GLY A 38 12.48 -10.70 10.59
N LEU A 39 11.97 -11.87 10.99
CA LEU A 39 10.55 -12.22 10.89
C LEU A 39 9.68 -11.28 11.72
N PHE A 40 10.08 -11.02 12.96
CA PHE A 40 9.32 -10.18 13.87
C PHE A 40 9.31 -8.71 13.41
N PHE A 41 10.49 -8.12 13.18
CA PHE A 41 10.58 -6.71 12.84
C PHE A 41 10.40 -6.40 11.36
N GLY A 42 10.60 -7.36 10.45
CA GLY A 42 10.29 -7.23 9.04
C GLY A 42 8.78 -7.11 8.77
N PHE A 43 7.96 -7.67 9.66
CA PHE A 43 6.52 -7.46 9.68
C PHE A 43 6.13 -6.20 10.47
N LEU A 44 6.54 -6.11 11.74
CA LEU A 44 6.08 -5.05 12.63
C LEU A 44 6.65 -3.67 12.31
N GLY A 45 7.90 -3.60 11.85
CA GLY A 45 8.57 -2.32 11.54
C GLY A 45 7.76 -1.51 10.53
N PRO A 46 7.50 -2.05 9.32
CA PRO A 46 6.71 -1.35 8.31
C PRO A 46 5.28 -1.07 8.75
N LEU A 47 4.61 -2.04 9.39
CA LEU A 47 3.25 -1.88 9.92
C LEU A 47 3.16 -0.67 10.88
N CYS A 48 4.06 -0.63 11.86
CA CYS A 48 4.17 0.47 12.81
C CYS A 48 4.55 1.78 12.11
N GLY A 49 5.38 1.73 11.06
CA GLY A 49 5.78 2.90 10.28
C GLY A 49 4.59 3.55 9.57
N PHE A 50 3.72 2.75 8.95
CA PHE A 50 2.47 3.24 8.38
C PHE A 50 1.56 3.87 9.43
N TYR A 51 1.38 3.19 10.56
CA TYR A 51 0.51 3.68 11.63
C TYR A 51 1.03 4.96 12.29
N PHE A 52 2.23 4.93 12.86
CA PHE A 52 2.79 6.07 13.60
C PHE A 52 3.14 7.23 12.68
N GLY A 53 3.70 6.95 11.50
CA GLY A 53 3.97 7.99 10.51
C GLY A 53 2.68 8.67 10.06
N GLY A 54 1.62 7.89 9.86
CA GLY A 54 0.31 8.39 9.47
C GLY A 54 -0.29 9.25 10.57
N ALA A 55 -0.23 8.79 11.81
CA ALA A 55 -0.72 9.53 12.97
C ALA A 55 -0.01 10.88 13.15
N VAL A 56 1.33 10.92 13.06
CA VAL A 56 2.09 12.18 13.16
C VAL A 56 1.70 13.15 12.04
N LEU A 57 1.63 12.68 10.80
CA LEU A 57 1.33 13.52 9.64
C LEU A 57 -0.14 13.96 9.59
N HIS A 58 -1.04 13.17 10.16
CA HIS A 58 -2.47 13.48 10.20
C HIS A 58 -2.76 14.73 11.07
N GLU A 59 -1.98 14.93 12.14
CA GLU A 59 -2.13 16.07 13.04
C GLU A 59 -1.71 17.40 12.39
N GLU A 60 -0.87 17.38 11.36
CA GLU A 60 -0.42 18.58 10.66
C GLU A 60 -1.35 18.92 9.48
N PRO A 61 -2.02 20.10 9.45
CA PRO A 61 -2.96 20.45 8.38
C PRO A 61 -2.36 20.37 6.97
N ARG A 62 -1.06 20.68 6.84
CA ARG A 62 -0.31 20.60 5.58
C ARG A 62 -0.16 19.16 5.06
N TYR A 63 -0.06 18.18 5.95
CA TYR A 63 0.20 16.78 5.61
C TYR A 63 -0.97 15.86 5.89
N ARG A 64 -2.12 16.40 6.31
CA ARG A 64 -3.31 15.62 6.68
C ARG A 64 -3.69 14.54 5.66
N VAL A 65 -3.73 14.87 4.38
CA VAL A 65 -4.02 13.91 3.30
C VAL A 65 -2.99 12.78 3.24
N LEU A 66 -1.70 13.11 3.38
CA LEU A 66 -0.64 12.11 3.41
C LEU A 66 -0.76 11.23 4.66
N GLY A 67 -1.05 11.83 5.82
CA GLY A 67 -1.27 11.09 7.07
C GLY A 67 -2.44 10.11 6.99
N GLU A 68 -3.58 10.54 6.44
CA GLU A 68 -4.75 9.68 6.23
C GLU A 68 -4.46 8.50 5.29
N GLU A 69 -3.78 8.75 4.16
CA GLU A 69 -3.43 7.65 3.25
C GLU A 69 -2.35 6.74 3.82
N LEU A 70 -1.42 7.25 4.64
CA LEU A 70 -0.43 6.41 5.31
C LEU A 70 -1.08 5.51 6.38
N LEU A 71 -2.08 6.02 7.12
CA LEU A 71 -2.92 5.22 8.01
C LEU A 71 -3.68 4.14 7.23
N ARG A 72 -4.24 4.49 6.06
CA ARG A 72 -4.86 3.51 5.14
C ARG A 72 -3.83 2.53 4.57
N GLY A 73 -2.57 2.93 4.49
CA GLY A 73 -1.41 2.11 4.16
C GLY A 73 -1.29 0.84 5.01
N VAL A 74 -1.79 0.85 6.26
CA VAL A 74 -1.90 -0.35 7.10
C VAL A 74 -2.76 -1.41 6.42
N VAL A 75 -3.94 -1.03 5.90
CA VAL A 75 -4.83 -1.94 5.18
C VAL A 75 -4.18 -2.41 3.88
N TRP A 76 -3.52 -1.51 3.16
CA TRP A 76 -2.79 -1.88 1.94
C TRP A 76 -1.66 -2.86 2.21
N TYR A 77 -0.99 -2.74 3.36
CA TYR A 77 0.08 -3.64 3.77
C TYR A 77 -0.46 -5.04 4.11
N PHE A 78 -1.56 -5.15 4.84
CA PHE A 78 -2.20 -6.45 5.06
C PHE A 78 -2.71 -7.09 3.77
N GLY A 79 -3.37 -6.31 2.91
CA GLY A 79 -3.85 -6.79 1.62
C GLY A 79 -2.70 -7.27 0.72
N SER A 80 -1.58 -6.55 0.72
CA SER A 80 -0.41 -6.93 -0.06
C SER A 80 0.33 -8.14 0.50
N LEU A 81 0.39 -8.32 1.82
CA LEU A 81 0.91 -9.54 2.45
C LEU A 81 0.12 -10.77 1.98
N VAL A 82 -1.22 -10.68 1.99
CA VAL A 82 -2.08 -11.78 1.51
C VAL A 82 -1.84 -12.02 0.02
N GLY A 83 -1.91 -10.98 -0.82
CA GLY A 83 -1.74 -11.12 -2.26
C GLY A 83 -0.38 -11.72 -2.66
N TRP A 84 0.72 -11.21 -2.08
CA TRP A 84 2.05 -11.75 -2.35
C TRP A 84 2.26 -13.14 -1.76
N SER A 85 1.65 -13.49 -0.62
CA SER A 85 1.75 -14.85 -0.08
C SER A 85 1.23 -15.89 -1.07
N VAL A 86 0.11 -15.60 -1.74
CA VAL A 86 -0.46 -16.48 -2.77
C VAL A 86 0.47 -16.57 -3.99
N VAL A 87 0.94 -15.42 -4.50
CA VAL A 87 1.80 -15.37 -5.69
C VAL A 87 3.12 -16.10 -5.47
N VAL A 88 3.80 -15.82 -4.35
CA VAL A 88 5.14 -16.35 -4.06
C VAL A 88 5.11 -17.84 -3.74
N THR A 89 4.06 -18.33 -3.08
CA THR A 89 3.92 -19.78 -2.80
C THR A 89 3.49 -20.59 -4.03
N SER A 90 2.88 -19.94 -5.02
CA SER A 90 2.39 -20.59 -6.25
C SER A 90 3.32 -20.45 -7.45
N SER A 91 4.40 -19.66 -7.34
CA SER A 91 5.28 -19.30 -8.46
C SER A 91 6.69 -19.86 -8.28
N ALA A 92 7.23 -20.48 -9.32
CA ALA A 92 8.66 -20.79 -9.41
C ALA A 92 9.51 -19.59 -9.87
N ALA A 93 8.87 -18.53 -10.41
CA ALA A 93 9.54 -17.35 -10.94
C ALA A 93 9.97 -16.36 -9.86
N VAL A 94 9.32 -16.38 -8.69
CA VAL A 94 9.63 -15.51 -7.56
C VAL A 94 10.15 -16.35 -6.39
N PRO A 95 11.44 -16.24 -6.03
CA PRO A 95 12.00 -17.05 -4.96
C PRO A 95 11.42 -16.64 -3.61
N VAL A 96 11.08 -17.62 -2.77
CA VAL A 96 10.57 -17.39 -1.41
C VAL A 96 11.70 -16.91 -0.50
N THR A 97 11.89 -15.60 -0.44
CA THR A 97 12.90 -14.94 0.40
C THR A 97 12.25 -13.89 1.32
N PRO A 98 12.91 -13.46 2.41
CA PRO A 98 12.42 -12.37 3.23
C PRO A 98 12.14 -11.07 2.46
N ALA A 99 12.98 -10.76 1.47
CA ALA A 99 12.80 -9.60 0.61
C ALA A 99 11.48 -9.69 -0.18
N THR A 100 11.13 -10.86 -0.69
CA THR A 100 9.86 -11.07 -1.39
C THR A 100 8.66 -11.19 -0.43
N ALA A 101 8.85 -11.79 0.74
CA ALA A 101 7.79 -12.06 1.71
C ALA A 101 7.35 -10.80 2.47
N PHE A 102 8.27 -9.87 2.72
CA PHE A 102 7.99 -8.62 3.45
C PHE A 102 8.22 -7.39 2.59
N GLY A 103 9.30 -7.34 1.80
CA GLY A 103 9.65 -6.18 0.99
C GLY A 103 8.63 -5.88 -0.11
N LEU A 104 8.21 -6.87 -0.90
CA LEU A 104 7.20 -6.66 -1.95
C LEU A 104 5.85 -6.17 -1.40
N PRO A 105 5.32 -6.73 -0.29
CA PRO A 105 4.18 -6.15 0.40
C PRO A 105 4.34 -4.69 0.81
N VAL A 106 5.49 -4.31 1.40
CA VAL A 106 5.78 -2.92 1.79
C VAL A 106 5.80 -2.00 0.57
N LEU A 107 6.51 -2.38 -0.49
CA LEU A 107 6.60 -1.59 -1.72
C LEU A 107 5.23 -1.42 -2.38
N THR A 108 4.41 -2.47 -2.38
CA THR A 108 3.05 -2.42 -2.92
C THR A 108 2.18 -1.46 -2.09
N ALA A 109 2.23 -1.55 -0.77
CA ALA A 109 1.47 -0.68 0.12
C ALA A 109 1.91 0.79 0.00
N LEU A 110 3.21 1.06 -0.11
CA LEU A 110 3.74 2.40 -0.36
C LEU A 110 3.29 2.94 -1.72
N GLY A 111 3.38 2.12 -2.77
CA GLY A 111 2.93 2.48 -4.11
C GLY A 111 1.44 2.84 -4.14
N LEU A 112 0.60 2.03 -3.50
CA LEU A 112 -0.83 2.31 -3.36
C LEU A 112 -1.09 3.58 -2.55
N THR A 113 -0.37 3.79 -1.44
CA THR A 113 -0.48 5.01 -0.64
C THR A 113 -0.16 6.25 -1.47
N VAL A 114 0.95 6.24 -2.22
CA VAL A 114 1.35 7.35 -3.09
C VAL A 114 0.33 7.57 -4.21
N ALA A 115 -0.18 6.50 -4.82
CA ALA A 115 -1.22 6.58 -5.84
C ALA A 115 -2.50 7.22 -5.29
N MET A 116 -2.94 6.82 -4.10
CA MET A 116 -4.12 7.39 -3.44
C MET A 116 -3.92 8.88 -3.13
N VAL A 117 -2.77 9.28 -2.60
CA VAL A 117 -2.43 10.70 -2.38
C VAL A 117 -2.48 11.48 -3.69
N ALA A 118 -1.92 10.93 -4.78
CA ALA A 118 -1.94 11.57 -6.08
C ALA A 118 -3.37 11.74 -6.64
N ILE A 119 -4.22 10.71 -6.49
CA ILE A 119 -5.62 10.75 -6.91
C ILE A 119 -6.37 11.82 -6.10
N ARG A 120 -6.25 11.84 -4.77
CA ARG A 120 -6.92 12.84 -3.92
C ARG A 120 -6.47 14.26 -4.24
N ARG A 121 -5.17 14.47 -4.46
CA ARG A 121 -4.63 15.79 -4.85
C ARG A 121 -5.14 16.26 -6.22
N ARG A 122 -5.37 15.35 -7.17
CA ARG A 122 -5.86 15.69 -8.51
C ARG A 122 -7.37 15.88 -8.60
N THR A 123 -8.12 15.12 -7.81
CA THR A 123 -9.59 15.05 -7.91
C THR A 123 -10.31 15.83 -6.81
N GLY A 124 -9.63 16.17 -5.70
CA GLY A 124 -10.24 16.81 -4.53
C GLY A 124 -11.13 15.87 -3.71
N LEU A 125 -11.24 14.59 -4.08
CA LEU A 125 -12.11 13.62 -3.43
C LEU A 125 -11.54 13.16 -2.09
N GLU A 126 -12.40 12.95 -1.10
CA GLU A 126 -11.98 12.41 0.20
C GLU A 126 -11.82 10.88 0.22
N LEU A 127 -12.31 10.17 -0.82
CA LEU A 127 -12.24 8.71 -0.97
C LEU A 127 -12.65 7.97 0.31
N LYS A 128 -13.85 8.27 0.81
CA LYS A 128 -14.49 7.60 1.95
C LYS A 128 -15.67 6.77 1.45
N ILE A 129 -15.90 5.62 2.09
CA ILE A 129 -16.96 4.66 1.69
C ILE A 129 -18.36 5.27 1.81
N GLU A 130 -18.54 6.22 2.74
CA GLU A 130 -19.84 6.84 3.05
C GLU A 130 -20.18 8.06 2.17
N THR A 131 -19.31 8.46 1.23
CA THR A 131 -19.61 9.56 0.30
C THR A 131 -19.93 9.04 -1.10
N ARG A 132 -20.52 9.91 -1.92
CA ARG A 132 -20.76 9.67 -3.36
C ARG A 132 -19.47 9.28 -4.13
N ASP A 133 -18.31 9.50 -3.51
CA ASP A 133 -16.96 9.26 -4.03
C ASP A 133 -16.43 7.85 -3.72
N GLY A 134 -17.16 7.05 -2.93
CA GLY A 134 -16.80 5.67 -2.59
C GLY A 134 -16.70 4.73 -3.80
N GLN A 135 -17.36 5.07 -4.93
CA GLN A 135 -17.26 4.30 -6.17
C GLN A 135 -15.84 4.23 -6.72
N LEU A 136 -15.04 5.31 -6.59
CA LEU A 136 -13.65 5.31 -7.02
C LEU A 136 -12.80 4.42 -6.12
N LEU A 137 -13.06 4.40 -4.82
CA LEU A 137 -12.36 3.52 -3.89
C LEU A 137 -12.64 2.04 -4.18
N ILE A 138 -13.89 1.68 -4.51
CA ILE A 138 -14.26 0.32 -4.93
C ILE A 138 -13.55 -0.05 -6.24
N ALA A 139 -13.50 0.86 -7.21
CA ALA A 139 -12.79 0.63 -8.46
C ALA A 139 -11.28 0.43 -8.23
N ILE A 140 -10.67 1.20 -7.33
CA ILE A 140 -9.26 1.03 -6.93
C ILE A 140 -9.06 -0.33 -6.28
N LEU A 141 -9.93 -0.73 -5.35
CA LEU A 141 -9.85 -2.05 -4.71
C LEU A 141 -9.95 -3.19 -5.74
N GLY A 142 -10.90 -3.09 -6.69
CA GLY A 142 -11.00 -4.02 -7.81
C GLY A 142 -9.74 -4.04 -8.68
N GLY A 143 -9.13 -2.88 -8.91
CA GLY A 143 -7.84 -2.77 -9.60
C GLY A 143 -6.65 -3.35 -8.82
N VAL A 144 -6.70 -3.35 -7.49
CA VAL A 144 -5.67 -4.03 -6.68
C VAL A 144 -5.83 -5.54 -6.78
N VAL A 145 -7.05 -6.04 -6.58
CA VAL A 145 -7.37 -7.48 -6.68
C VAL A 145 -7.08 -8.02 -8.09
N GLY A 146 -7.51 -7.30 -9.12
CA GLY A 146 -7.22 -7.63 -10.52
C GLY A 146 -5.73 -7.61 -10.84
N GLY A 147 -4.97 -6.70 -10.21
CA GLY A 147 -3.52 -6.63 -10.35
C GLY A 147 -2.83 -7.86 -9.78
N PHE A 148 -3.22 -8.30 -8.58
CA PHE A 148 -2.73 -9.55 -8.01
C PHE A 148 -3.13 -10.78 -8.83
N LEU A 149 -4.35 -10.81 -9.38
CA LEU A 149 -4.77 -11.87 -10.28
C LEU A 149 -3.91 -11.90 -11.56
N ALA A 150 -3.65 -10.75 -12.18
CA ALA A 150 -2.80 -10.66 -13.36
C ALA A 150 -1.35 -11.11 -13.06
N LEU A 151 -0.81 -10.71 -11.90
CA LEU A 151 0.48 -11.17 -11.41
C LEU A 151 0.50 -12.69 -11.22
N TYR A 152 -0.54 -13.26 -10.60
CA TYR A 152 -0.66 -14.70 -10.43
C TYR A 152 -0.70 -15.43 -11.78
N LEU A 153 -1.52 -14.96 -12.73
CA LEU A 153 -1.62 -15.60 -14.04
C LEU A 153 -0.27 -15.63 -14.77
N VAL A 154 0.51 -14.56 -14.67
CA VAL A 154 1.81 -14.45 -15.35
C VAL A 154 2.89 -15.25 -14.61
N LEU A 155 3.01 -15.06 -13.30
CA LEU A 155 4.13 -15.58 -12.52
C LEU A 155 3.90 -17.03 -12.06
N ALA A 156 2.66 -17.43 -11.78
CA ALA A 156 2.32 -18.78 -11.33
C ALA A 156 1.74 -19.64 -12.46
N ALA A 157 0.79 -19.10 -13.25
CA ALA A 157 0.14 -19.88 -14.30
C ALA A 157 0.84 -19.83 -15.68
N GLY A 158 1.98 -19.12 -15.80
CA GLY A 158 2.82 -19.11 -17.00
C GLY A 158 2.23 -18.34 -18.19
N TYR A 159 1.27 -17.44 -17.96
CA TYR A 159 0.73 -16.59 -19.02
C TYR A 159 1.77 -15.56 -19.50
N SER A 160 1.57 -15.07 -20.73
CA SER A 160 2.44 -14.05 -21.32
C SER A 160 2.58 -12.80 -20.44
N PRO A 161 3.80 -12.30 -20.18
CA PRO A 161 4.03 -11.06 -19.42
C PRO A 161 3.32 -9.83 -20.00
N TRP A 162 2.95 -9.88 -21.29
CA TRP A 162 2.19 -8.82 -21.96
C TRP A 162 0.81 -8.60 -21.33
N LEU A 163 0.27 -9.60 -20.62
CA LEU A 163 -0.95 -9.46 -19.83
C LEU A 163 -0.82 -8.33 -18.80
N LEU A 164 0.34 -8.14 -18.16
CA LEU A 164 0.56 -7.06 -17.19
C LEU A 164 0.52 -5.69 -17.86
N ALA A 165 1.11 -5.57 -19.05
CA ALA A 165 1.07 -4.33 -19.83
C ALA A 165 -0.36 -4.00 -20.26
N LEU A 166 -1.10 -4.99 -20.77
CA LEU A 166 -2.50 -4.83 -21.15
C LEU A 166 -3.38 -4.46 -19.95
N TYR A 167 -3.14 -5.10 -18.80
CA TYR A 167 -3.81 -4.79 -17.55
C TYR A 167 -3.56 -3.35 -17.09
N ALA A 168 -2.30 -2.91 -17.11
CA ALA A 168 -1.93 -1.55 -16.75
C ALA A 168 -2.58 -0.52 -17.68
N ILE A 169 -2.54 -0.76 -19.00
CA ILE A 169 -3.19 0.09 -20.01
C ILE A 169 -4.69 0.16 -19.76
N GLY A 170 -5.36 -0.98 -19.55
CA GLY A 170 -6.80 -1.06 -19.30
C GLY A 170 -7.19 -0.31 -18.02
N THR A 171 -6.41 -0.45 -16.95
CA THR A 171 -6.64 0.24 -15.68
C THR A 171 -6.49 1.76 -15.83
N ILE A 172 -5.44 2.22 -16.52
CA ILE A 172 -5.20 3.64 -16.78
C ILE A 172 -6.30 4.21 -17.68
N ALA A 173 -6.67 3.50 -18.74
CA ALA A 173 -7.73 3.91 -19.66
C ALA A 173 -9.09 4.00 -18.95
N GLY A 174 -9.41 3.02 -18.11
CA GLY A 174 -10.62 3.02 -17.27
C GLY A 174 -10.65 4.21 -16.31
N ALA A 175 -9.54 4.49 -15.63
CA ALA A 175 -9.41 5.65 -14.75
C ALA A 175 -9.53 6.98 -15.50
N ALA A 176 -8.91 7.11 -16.68
CA ALA A 176 -9.00 8.30 -17.52
C ALA A 176 -10.43 8.51 -18.07
N PHE A 177 -11.11 7.44 -18.46
CA PHE A 177 -12.50 7.49 -18.89
C PHE A 177 -13.42 7.94 -17.74
N TRP A 178 -13.19 7.40 -16.54
CA TRP A 178 -13.90 7.81 -15.34
C TRP A 178 -13.73 9.30 -15.05
N ASP A 179 -12.49 9.81 -15.02
CA ASP A 179 -12.19 11.22 -14.76
C ASP A 179 -12.88 12.14 -15.79
N ARG A 180 -12.80 11.79 -17.08
CA ARG A 180 -13.48 12.54 -18.14
C ARG A 180 -15.00 12.59 -17.94
N ARG A 181 -15.61 11.46 -17.57
CA ARG A 181 -17.06 11.38 -17.32
C ARG A 181 -17.47 12.19 -16.09
N TRP A 182 -16.65 12.19 -15.04
CA TRP A 182 -16.89 12.97 -13.83
C TRP A 182 -16.83 14.48 -14.09
N ARG A 183 -15.78 14.95 -14.79
CA ARG A 183 -15.65 16.36 -15.18
C ARG A 183 -16.84 16.85 -16.00
N ARG A 184 -17.36 16.03 -16.94
CA ARG A 184 -18.53 16.39 -17.75
C ARG A 184 -19.82 16.52 -16.93
N ARG A 185 -19.96 15.79 -15.82
CA ARG A 185 -21.13 15.90 -14.93
C ARG A 185 -21.09 17.12 -14.03
N GLY A 186 -19.90 17.60 -13.65
CA GLY A 186 -19.72 18.79 -12.81
C GLY A 186 -19.88 20.14 -13.54
N VAL A 187 -19.96 20.16 -14.88
CA VAL A 187 -20.21 21.38 -15.68
C VAL A 187 -21.72 21.58 -15.93
N ALA A 188 -22.55 20.60 -15.57
CA ALA A 188 -24.00 20.62 -15.78
C ALA A 188 -24.82 20.94 -14.50
N SER A 189 -24.16 21.46 -13.46
CA SER A 189 -24.79 21.89 -12.20
C SER A 189 -24.52 23.36 -11.92
#